data_AF-A0A0M2V6U5-F1
#
_entry.id   AF-A0A0M2V6U5-F1
#
_cell.length_a   1.000
_cell.length_b   1.000
_cell.length_c   1.000
_cell.angle_alpha   90.00
_cell.angle_beta   90.00
_cell.angle_gamma   90.00
#
_symmetry.space_group_name_H-M   'P 1'
#
loop_
_entity.id
_entity.type
_entity.pdbx_description
1 polymer ?
#
loop_
_entity_poly.entity_id
_entity_poly.type
_entity_poly.pdbx_seq_one_letter_code
_entity_poly.pdbx_strand_id
1 'polypeptide(L)'
;MTRTEHQQHRQHVLNLVYPLVKAGWKIPSYQKAVNYLNAKEIRTARGNPWTRKRLFRFLQNAGYSGLWGLKQLDIAPEIASK
;
A
#
# COMPACT_ATOMS: atom_id res chain seq x y z
N MET A 1 16.88 8.17 3.69
CA MET A 1 15.79 7.52 4.42
C MET A 1 16.38 6.52 5.39
N THR A 2 16.29 6.77 6.69
CA THR A 2 16.70 5.86 7.75
C THR A 2 15.79 4.62 7.80
N ARG A 3 16.17 3.58 8.56
CA ARG A 3 15.33 2.38 8.75
C ARG A 3 13.95 2.76 9.30
N THR A 4 13.91 3.65 10.29
CA THR A 4 12.68 4.13 10.91
C THR A 4 11.82 4.91 9.92
N GLU A 5 12.40 5.85 9.17
CA GLU A 5 11.67 6.60 8.14
C GLU A 5 11.13 5.68 7.04
N HIS A 6 11.87 4.64 6.68
CA HIS A 6 11.42 3.65 5.71
C HIS A 6 10.22 2.85 6.24
N GLN A 7 10.25 2.44 7.51
CA GLN A 7 9.12 1.75 8.13
C GLN A 7 7.89 2.67 8.23
N GLN A 8 8.06 3.90 8.69
CA GLN A 8 7.00 4.91 8.76
C GLN A 8 6.39 5.17 7.37
N HIS A 9 7.23 5.33 6.35
CA HIS A 9 6.77 5.52 4.97
C HIS A 9 5.95 4.31 4.47
N ARG A 10 6.44 3.09 4.71
CA ARG A 10 5.71 1.88 4.34
C ARG A 10 4.36 1.79 5.06
N GLN A 11 4.32 2.08 6.36
CA GLN A 11 3.08 2.08 7.14
C GLN A 11 2.11 3.14 6.62
N HIS A 12 2.61 4.33 6.29
CA HIS A 12 1.80 5.41 5.72
C HIS A 12 1.13 4.99 4.40
N VAL A 13 1.87 4.34 3.50
CA VAL A 13 1.31 3.82 2.23
C VAL A 13 0.23 2.77 2.50
N LEU A 14 0.41 1.86 3.45
CA LEU A 14 -0.64 0.90 3.83
C LEU A 14 -1.89 1.59 4.36
N ASN A 15 -1.73 2.58 5.24
CA ASN A 15 -2.84 3.32 5.83
C ASN A 15 -3.65 4.10 4.79
N LEU A 16 -3.04 4.45 3.66
CA LEU A 16 -3.74 5.07 2.52
C LEU A 16 -4.45 4.04 1.63
N VAL A 17 -3.81 2.91 1.35
CA VAL A 17 -4.36 1.87 0.45
C VAL A 17 -5.48 1.08 1.13
N TYR A 18 -5.37 0.82 2.43
CA TYR A 18 -6.31 -0.05 3.15
C TYR A 18 -7.75 0.47 3.16
N PRO A 19 -8.03 1.74 3.54
CA PRO A 19 -9.39 2.28 3.48
C PRO A 19 -9.96 2.24 2.06
N LEU A 20 -9.14 2.52 1.04
CA LEU A 20 -9.55 2.44 -0.36
C LEU A 20 -9.99 1.02 -0.76
N VAL A 21 -9.31 0.00 -0.24
CA VAL A 21 -9.66 -1.41 -0.47
C VAL A 21 -10.90 -1.83 0.33
N LYS A 22 -11.03 -1.35 1.58
CA LYS A 22 -12.16 -1.72 2.46
C LYS A 22 -13.47 -1.04 2.07
N ALA A 23 -13.44 0.21 1.60
CA ALA A 23 -14.62 1.04 1.37
C ALA A 23 -15.64 0.48 0.37
N GLY A 24 -15.21 -0.34 -0.59
CA GLY A 24 -16.11 -0.91 -1.61
C GLY A 24 -16.44 -2.38 -1.35
N TRP A 25 -17.57 -2.87 -1.85
CA TRP A 25 -17.87 -4.31 -1.86
C TRP A 25 -16.83 -5.10 -2.68
N LYS A 26 -16.41 -4.56 -3.83
CA LYS A 26 -15.37 -5.14 -4.68
C LYS A 26 -13.98 -4.58 -4.35
N ILE A 27 -12.96 -5.41 -4.52
CA ILE A 27 -11.55 -5.00 -4.45
C ILE A 27 -11.27 -4.02 -5.60
N PRO A 28 -10.65 -2.85 -5.36
CA PRO A 28 -10.31 -1.91 -6.41
C PRO A 28 -9.24 -2.49 -7.35
N SER A 29 -9.22 -2.03 -8.60
CA SER A 29 -8.11 -2.36 -9.50
C SER A 29 -6.81 -1.73 -9.00
N TYR A 30 -5.67 -2.35 -9.33
CA TYR A 30 -4.37 -1.75 -9.07
C TYR A 30 -4.23 -0.37 -9.71
N GLN A 31 -4.82 -0.15 -10.89
CA GLN A 31 -4.78 1.15 -11.56
C GLN A 31 -5.46 2.23 -10.70
N LYS A 32 -6.63 1.93 -10.12
CA LYS A 32 -7.33 2.86 -9.21
C LYS A 32 -6.48 3.18 -7.98
N ALA A 33 -5.87 2.16 -7.36
CA ALA A 33 -5.04 2.36 -6.18
C ALA A 33 -3.78 3.19 -6.46
N VAL A 34 -3.09 2.96 -7.59
CA VAL A 34 -1.90 3.77 -7.93
C VAL A 34 -2.27 5.18 -8.37
N ASN A 35 -3.39 5.37 -9.07
CA ASN A 35 -3.88 6.71 -9.40
C ASN A 35 -4.17 7.50 -8.13
N TYR A 36 -4.80 6.88 -7.13
CA TYR A 36 -5.05 7.49 -5.84
C TYR A 36 -3.76 7.91 -5.11
N LEU A 37 -2.75 7.04 -5.06
CA LEU A 37 -1.46 7.37 -4.44
C LEU A 37 -0.74 8.50 -5.18
N ASN A 38 -0.66 8.42 -6.51
CA ASN A 38 0.04 9.41 -7.33
C ASN A 38 -0.66 10.77 -7.32
N ALA A 39 -2.00 10.81 -7.31
CA ALA A 39 -2.78 12.05 -7.21
C ALA A 39 -2.61 12.73 -5.84
N LYS A 40 -2.26 11.97 -4.80
CA LYS A 40 -1.87 12.48 -3.48
C LYS A 40 -0.37 12.80 -3.37
N GLU A 41 0.36 12.77 -4.49
CA GLU A 41 1.81 12.98 -4.58
C GLU A 41 2.65 12.02 -3.73
N ILE A 42 2.07 10.89 -3.30
CA ILE A 42 2.79 9.86 -2.56
C ILE A 42 3.71 9.14 -3.54
N ARG A 43 5.02 9.26 -3.31
CA ARG A 43 6.05 8.54 -4.07
C ARG A 43 6.47 7.28 -3.36
N THR A 44 7.20 6.40 -4.04
CA THR A 44 7.90 5.29 -3.35
C THR A 44 9.01 5.85 -2.47
N ALA A 45 9.58 5.01 -1.60
CA ALA A 45 10.75 5.38 -0.79
C ALA A 45 11.95 5.92 -1.58
N ARG A 46 12.04 5.59 -2.88
CA ARG A 46 13.07 6.08 -3.81
C ARG A 46 12.58 7.26 -4.67
N GLY A 47 11.52 7.96 -4.27
CA GLY A 47 10.99 9.14 -4.98
C GLY A 47 10.27 8.85 -6.30
N ASN A 48 10.05 7.57 -6.66
CA ASN A 48 9.45 7.23 -7.94
C ASN A 48 7.91 7.25 -7.87
N PRO A 49 7.19 7.48 -9.00
CA PRO A 49 5.75 7.25 -9.07
C PRO A 49 5.37 5.78 -8.83
N TRP A 50 4.17 5.55 -8.31
CA TRP A 50 3.61 4.22 -8.18
C TRP A 50 3.16 3.66 -9.53
N THR A 51 3.50 2.40 -9.76
CA THR A 51 2.98 1.60 -10.88
C THR A 51 2.27 0.37 -10.32
N ARG A 52 1.38 -0.24 -11.11
CA ARG A 52 0.63 -1.46 -10.70
C ARG A 52 1.56 -2.54 -10.14
N LYS A 53 2.67 -2.80 -10.86
CA LYS A 53 3.70 -3.78 -10.47
C LYS A 53 4.40 -3.39 -9.16
N ARG A 54 4.76 -2.11 -8.98
CA ARG A 54 5.42 -1.63 -7.75
C ARG A 54 4.51 -1.76 -6.54
N LEU A 55 3.24 -1.38 -6.67
CA LEU A 55 2.27 -1.51 -5.59
C LEU A 55 2.03 -2.99 -5.24
N PHE A 56 1.88 -3.87 -6.23
CA PHE A 56 1.78 -5.31 -5.98
C PHE A 56 2.98 -5.86 -5.19
N ARG A 57 4.20 -5.57 -5.64
CA ARG A 57 5.43 -6.02 -4.96
C ARG A 57 5.59 -5.41 -3.56
N PHE A 58 5.23 -4.14 -3.39
CA PHE A 58 5.23 -3.49 -2.08
C PHE A 58 4.35 -4.26 -1.08
N LEU A 59 3.12 -4.62 -1.49
CA LEU A 59 2.20 -5.37 -0.64
C LEU A 59 2.73 -6.76 -0.28
N GLN A 60 3.32 -7.47 -1.25
CA GLN A 60 3.97 -8.76 -0.99
C GLN A 60 5.13 -8.62 0.01
N ASN A 61 5.97 -7.61 -0.15
CA ASN A 61 7.08 -7.34 0.77
C ASN A 61 6.61 -6.89 2.16
N ALA A 62 5.38 -6.41 2.27
CA ALA A 62 4.69 -6.09 3.51
C ALA A 62 3.96 -7.31 4.13
N GLY A 63 3.98 -8.47 3.47
CA GLY A 63 3.35 -9.70 3.98
C GLY A 63 1.94 -9.97 3.46
N TYR A 64 1.45 -9.21 2.48
CA TYR A 64 0.09 -9.33 1.95
C TYR A 64 0.08 -9.92 0.54
N SER A 65 -0.89 -10.80 0.27
CA SER A 65 -1.18 -11.35 -1.08
C SER A 65 -1.85 -10.33 -2.00
N GLY A 66 -1.24 -9.16 -2.15
CA GLY A 66 -1.76 -8.04 -2.92
C GLY A 66 -2.99 -7.35 -2.29
N LEU A 67 -3.79 -6.69 -3.13
CA LEU A 67 -5.01 -6.00 -2.69
C LEU A 67 -6.07 -6.97 -2.15
N TRP A 68 -6.07 -8.21 -2.64
CA TRP A 68 -6.93 -9.26 -2.11
C TRP A 68 -6.57 -9.59 -0.67
N GLY A 69 -5.29 -9.83 -0.36
CA GLY A 69 -4.84 -10.09 1.01
C GLY A 69 -5.19 -8.95 1.98
N LEU A 70 -5.03 -7.70 1.53
CA LEU A 70 -5.46 -6.51 2.30
C LEU A 70 -6.97 -6.46 2.56
N LYS A 71 -7.80 -6.95 1.63
CA LYS A 71 -9.27 -6.93 1.76
C LYS A 71 -9.77 -7.86 2.86
N GLN A 72 -9.08 -8.99 3.02
CA GLN A 72 -9.43 -10.04 3.99
C GLN A 72 -9.12 -9.67 5.44
N LEU A 73 -8.41 -8.55 5.68
CA LEU A 73 -8.11 -8.13 7.03
C LEU A 73 -9.36 -7.55 7.70
N ASP A 74 -9.61 -7.96 8.93
CA ASP A 74 -10.65 -7.39 9.79
C ASP A 74 -10.13 -6.20 10.61
N ILE A 75 -8.81 -6.13 10.80
CA ILE A 75 -8.12 -5.06 11.52
C ILE A 75 -7.21 -4.24 10.60
N ALA A 76 -6.76 -3.08 11.08
CA ALA A 76 -5.83 -2.25 10.33
C ALA A 76 -4.52 -3.01 10.03
N PRO A 77 -3.95 -2.88 8.81
CA PRO A 77 -2.71 -3.53 8.45
C PRO A 77 -1.51 -2.87 9.13
N GLU A 78 -0.48 -3.66 9.41
CA GLU A 78 0.77 -3.21 10.02
C GLU A 78 1.97 -3.81 9.29
N ILE A 79 3.01 -2.99 9.07
CA ILE A 79 4.31 -3.48 8.60
C ILE A 79 4.95 -4.26 9.75
N ALA A 80 4.99 -5.58 9.63
CA ALA A 80 5.69 -6.43 10.56
C ALA A 80 7.15 -5.97 10.73
N SER A 81 7.53 -5.67 11.98
CA SER A 81 8.92 -5.44 12.38
C SER A 81 9.65 -6.77 12.35
N LYS A 82 10.24 -7.12 11.20
CA LYS A 82 11.26 -8.18 11.12
C LYS A 82 12.65 -7.61 11.39
#